data_AF-A0A359BIH7-F1
#
_entry.id   AF-A0A359BIH7-F1
#
_cell.length_a   1.000
_cell.length_b   1.000
_cell.length_c   1.000
_cell.angle_alpha   90.00
_cell.angle_beta   90.00
_cell.angle_gamma   90.00
#
_symmetry.space_group_name_H-M   'P 1'
#
loop_
_entity.id
_entity.type
_entity.pdbx_description
1 polymer ?
#
loop_
_entity_poly.entity_id
_entity_poly.type
_entity_poly.pdbx_seq_one_letter_code
_entity_poly.pdbx_strand_id
1 'polypeptide(L)'
;MMYYYNFIMNSIDEISSVLSKMNQAEINQFLAEMLTESELSVLSKRWRILNMLSEGITQREIAKELNVGLCKVTRGAKIMKTKDSITNKYLSK
;
A
#
# COMPACT_ATOMS: atom_id res chain seq x y z
N MET A 1 -17.28 12.13 -15.21
CA MET A 1 -16.27 11.05 -15.04
C MET A 1 -14.85 11.54 -15.32
N MET A 2 -14.53 12.00 -16.53
CA MET A 2 -13.16 12.45 -16.88
C MET A 2 -12.63 13.62 -16.04
N TYR A 3 -13.48 14.62 -15.74
CA TYR A 3 -13.11 15.75 -14.87
C TYR A 3 -12.73 15.32 -13.44
N TYR A 4 -13.52 14.42 -12.85
CA TYR A 4 -13.26 13.90 -11.50
C TYR A 4 -11.97 13.08 -11.43
N TYR A 5 -11.71 12.27 -12.46
CA TYR A 5 -10.45 11.54 -12.57
C TYR A 5 -9.24 12.48 -12.65
N ASN A 6 -9.33 13.52 -13.49
CA ASN A 6 -8.26 14.51 -13.62
C ASN A 6 -8.02 15.25 -12.29
N PHE A 7 -9.08 15.61 -11.58
CA PHE A 7 -8.96 16.22 -10.25
C PHE A 7 -8.20 15.31 -9.27
N ILE A 8 -8.57 14.02 -9.19
CA ILE A 8 -7.87 13.06 -8.33
C ILE A 8 -6.39 12.94 -8.72
N MET A 9 -6.10 12.78 -10.00
CA MET A 9 -4.72 12.60 -10.45
C MET A 9 -3.86 13.83 -10.17
N ASN A 10 -4.39 15.03 -10.36
CA ASN A 10 -3.71 16.27 -10.00
C ASN A 10 -3.40 16.33 -8.49
N SER A 11 -4.36 16.00 -7.63
CA SER A 11 -4.12 15.97 -6.18
C SER A 11 -3.08 14.92 -5.78
N ILE A 12 -3.07 13.76 -6.45
CA ILE A 12 -2.05 12.72 -6.20
C ILE A 12 -0.66 13.20 -6.62
N ASP A 13 -0.55 13.89 -7.74
CA ASP A 13 0.72 14.46 -8.21
C ASP A 13 1.25 15.55 -7.25
N GLU A 14 0.36 16.41 -6.74
CA GLU A 14 0.69 17.41 -5.72
C GLU A 14 1.19 16.76 -4.42
N ILE A 15 0.46 15.76 -3.91
CA ILE A 15 0.85 15.00 -2.70
C ILE A 15 2.21 14.33 -2.91
N SER A 16 2.43 13.68 -4.06
CA SER A 16 3.69 13.01 -4.39
C SER A 16 4.87 13.99 -4.40
N SER A 17 4.69 15.19 -4.99
CA SER A 17 5.70 16.25 -5.01
C SER A 17 6.07 16.73 -3.61
N VAL A 18 5.08 16.87 -2.71
CA VAL A 18 5.32 17.22 -1.30
C VAL A 18 6.06 16.10 -0.56
N LEU A 19 5.59 14.85 -0.68
CA LEU A 19 6.22 13.67 -0.04
C LEU A 19 7.68 13.49 -0.45
N SER A 20 8.03 13.82 -1.70
CA SER A 20 9.40 13.68 -2.21
C SER A 20 10.45 14.54 -1.51
N LYS A 21 10.01 15.57 -0.78
CA LYS A 21 10.86 16.53 -0.06
C LYS A 21 11.00 16.20 1.42
N MET A 22 10.22 15.25 1.92
CA MET A 22 10.14 14.88 3.33
C MET A 22 11.13 13.77 3.68
N ASN A 23 11.66 13.80 4.90
CA ASN A 23 12.36 12.68 5.50
C ASN A 23 11.38 11.66 6.10
N GLN A 24 11.89 10.51 6.57
CA GLN A 24 11.04 9.43 7.07
C GLN A 24 10.18 9.81 8.28
N ALA A 25 10.68 10.64 9.20
CA ALA A 25 9.92 11.07 10.36
C ALA A 25 8.77 12.01 9.96
N GLU A 26 9.02 12.92 9.03
CA GLU A 26 8.01 13.83 8.47
C GLU A 26 6.92 13.06 7.71
N ILE A 27 7.30 12.04 6.92
CA ILE A 27 6.32 11.18 6.22
C ILE A 27 5.43 10.43 7.24
N ASN A 28 6.01 9.89 8.30
CA ASN A 28 5.23 9.19 9.33
C ASN A 28 4.20 10.11 9.99
N GLN A 29 4.60 11.34 10.33
CA GLN A 29 3.70 12.33 10.91
C GLN A 29 2.61 12.76 9.91
N PHE A 30 2.98 13.05 8.66
CA PHE A 30 2.04 13.40 7.60
C PHE A 30 0.97 12.32 7.41
N LEU A 31 1.36 11.04 7.38
CA LEU A 31 0.40 9.94 7.26
C LEU A 31 -0.53 9.85 8.48
N ALA A 32 -0.03 10.14 9.68
CA ALA A 32 -0.84 10.14 10.90
C ALA A 32 -1.84 11.32 10.96
N GLU A 33 -1.51 12.45 10.35
CA GLU A 33 -2.40 13.61 10.24
C GLU A 33 -3.46 13.45 9.14
N MET A 34 -3.08 12.84 8.01
CA MET A 34 -3.93 12.73 6.82
C MET A 34 -4.87 11.53 6.82
N LEU A 35 -4.54 10.47 7.57
CA LEU A 35 -5.29 9.23 7.59
C LEU A 35 -5.89 8.98 8.96
N THR A 36 -7.11 8.44 8.99
CA THR A 36 -7.69 7.93 10.23
C THR A 36 -6.94 6.69 10.71
N GLU A 37 -7.04 6.38 12.01
CA GLU A 37 -6.48 5.14 12.58
C GLU A 37 -6.94 3.88 11.81
N SER A 38 -8.19 3.87 11.35
CA SER A 38 -8.74 2.76 10.56
C SER A 38 -8.06 2.62 9.19
N GLU A 39 -7.76 3.73 8.52
CA GLU A 39 -7.08 3.75 7.23
C GLU A 39 -5.61 3.37 7.36
N LEU A 40 -4.93 3.84 8.42
CA LEU A 40 -3.57 3.40 8.76
C LEU A 40 -3.51 1.89 9.02
N SER A 41 -4.46 1.34 9.78
CA SER A 41 -4.56 -0.10 10.03
C SER A 41 -4.73 -0.89 8.73
N VAL A 42 -5.57 -0.40 7.82
CA VAL A 42 -5.79 -1.02 6.50
C VAL A 42 -4.53 -0.93 5.64
N LEU A 43 -3.87 0.22 5.58
CA LEU A 43 -2.64 0.43 4.81
C LEU A 43 -1.52 -0.47 5.32
N SER A 44 -1.33 -0.53 6.65
CA SER A 44 -0.34 -1.40 7.30
C SER A 44 -0.58 -2.88 7.01
N LYS A 45 -1.84 -3.36 7.12
CA LYS A 45 -2.20 -4.74 6.75
C LYS A 45 -1.91 -5.04 5.28
N ARG A 46 -2.18 -4.10 4.36
CA ARG A 46 -1.84 -4.27 2.94
C ARG A 46 -0.33 -4.41 2.73
N TRP A 47 0.47 -3.57 3.39
CA TRP A 47 1.93 -3.67 3.35
C TRP A 47 2.42 -5.02 3.88
N ARG A 48 1.90 -5.46 5.03
CA ARG A 48 2.27 -6.74 5.64
C ARG A 48 1.90 -7.94 4.76
N ILE A 49 0.72 -7.93 4.12
CA ILE A 49 0.34 -8.95 3.12
C ILE A 49 1.41 -9.09 2.04
N LEU A 50 1.86 -7.97 1.47
CA LEU A 50 2.84 -7.99 0.39
C LEU A 50 4.20 -8.53 0.89
N ASN A 51 4.66 -8.11 2.07
CA ASN A 51 5.95 -8.57 2.61
C ASN A 51 5.92 -10.09 2.88
N MET A 52 4.85 -10.59 3.48
CA MET A 52 4.68 -12.01 3.73
C MET A 52 4.60 -12.81 2.41
N LEU A 53 3.98 -12.24 1.36
CA LEU A 53 3.98 -12.86 0.03
C LEU A 53 5.38 -12.89 -0.59
N SER A 54 6.21 -11.84 -0.43
CA SER A 54 7.61 -11.86 -0.91
C SER A 54 8.48 -12.82 -0.12
N GLU A 55 8.17 -13.07 1.15
CA GLU A 55 8.84 -14.06 2.01
C GLU A 55 8.42 -15.51 1.67
N GLY A 56 7.47 -15.72 0.75
CA GLY A 56 7.01 -17.04 0.32
C GLY A 56 5.93 -17.67 1.23
N ILE A 57 5.38 -16.92 2.17
CA ILE A 57 4.30 -17.38 3.06
C ILE A 57 3.03 -17.62 2.24
N THR A 58 2.30 -18.71 2.54
CA THR A 58 1.12 -19.06 1.74
C THR A 58 -0.03 -18.09 1.98
N GLN A 59 -0.86 -17.86 0.96
CA GLN A 59 -1.99 -16.91 1.06
C GLN A 59 -2.98 -17.26 2.17
N ARG A 60 -3.14 -18.55 2.47
CA ARG A 60 -4.04 -19.03 3.55
C ARG A 60 -3.46 -18.73 4.93
N GLU A 61 -2.16 -18.90 5.11
CA GLU A 61 -1.46 -18.54 6.36
C GLU A 61 -1.52 -17.03 6.60
N ILE A 62 -1.25 -16.22 5.57
CA ILE A 62 -1.36 -14.75 5.64
C ILE A 62 -2.77 -14.31 6.05
N ALA A 63 -3.79 -14.91 5.43
CA ALA A 63 -5.19 -14.61 5.74
C ALA A 63 -5.52 -14.89 7.22
N LYS A 64 -5.00 -16.01 7.75
CA LYS A 64 -5.16 -16.42 9.15
C LYS A 64 -4.41 -15.47 10.09
N GLU A 65 -3.13 -15.22 9.85
CA GLU A 65 -2.27 -14.41 10.74
C GLU A 65 -2.73 -12.95 10.82
N LEU A 66 -3.11 -12.35 9.70
CA LEU A 66 -3.54 -10.95 9.67
C LEU A 66 -5.04 -10.77 9.94
N ASN A 67 -5.77 -11.87 10.16
CA ASN A 67 -7.23 -11.88 10.30
C ASN A 67 -7.93 -11.12 9.17
N VAL A 68 -7.59 -11.47 7.92
CA VAL A 68 -8.13 -10.85 6.70
C VAL A 68 -8.73 -11.91 5.78
N GLY A 69 -9.80 -11.55 5.06
CA GLY A 69 -10.39 -12.44 4.07
C GLY A 69 -9.42 -12.78 2.93
N LEU A 70 -9.44 -14.04 2.47
CA LEU A 70 -8.57 -14.57 1.41
C LEU A 70 -8.58 -13.69 0.14
N CYS A 71 -9.73 -13.11 -0.23
CA CYS A 71 -9.86 -12.19 -1.36
C CYS A 71 -8.95 -10.96 -1.28
N LYS A 72 -8.58 -10.50 -0.07
CA LYS A 72 -7.65 -9.38 0.10
C LYS A 72 -6.21 -9.82 -0.19
N VAL A 73 -5.86 -11.04 0.21
CA VAL A 73 -4.54 -11.62 -0.02
C VAL A 73 -4.33 -11.98 -1.49
N THR A 74 -5.34 -12.53 -2.16
CA THR A 74 -5.27 -12.85 -3.61
C THR A 74 -5.05 -11.62 -4.47
N ARG A 75 -5.63 -10.46 -4.10
CA ARG A 75 -5.35 -9.16 -4.74
C ARG A 75 -3.89 -8.74 -4.55
N GLY A 76 -3.33 -8.90 -3.36
CA GLY A 76 -1.91 -8.66 -3.10
C GLY A 76 -1.02 -9.57 -3.95
N ALA A 77 -1.35 -10.86 -4.04
CA ALA A 77 -0.61 -11.81 -4.87
C ALA A 77 -0.63 -11.46 -6.37
N LYS A 78 -1.69 -10.81 -6.86
CA LYS A 78 -1.73 -10.30 -8.23
C LYS A 78 -0.70 -9.18 -8.45
N ILE A 79 -0.57 -8.26 -7.49
CA ILE A 79 0.42 -7.17 -7.53
C ILE A 79 1.85 -7.73 -7.59
N MET A 80 2.15 -8.77 -6.80
CA MET A 80 3.46 -9.43 -6.77
C MET A 80 3.83 -10.15 -8.07
N LYS A 81 2.82 -10.57 -8.86
CA LYS A 81 3.03 -11.24 -10.17
C LYS A 81 3.16 -10.25 -11.33
N THR A 82 2.79 -8.99 -11.15
CA THR A 82 2.87 -7.97 -12.20
C THR A 82 4.33 -7.53 -12.37
N LYS A 83 4.90 -7.77 -13.56
CA LYS A 83 6.31 -7.49 -13.88
C LYS A 83 6.74 -6.03 -13.62
N ASP A 84 5.86 -5.07 -13.88
CA ASP A 84 6.15 -3.63 -13.74
C ASP A 84 5.48 -2.99 -12.52
N SER A 85 5.16 -3.80 -11.51
CA SER A 85 4.59 -3.29 -10.26
C SER A 85 5.61 -2.43 -9.50
N ILE A 86 5.34 -1.12 -9.41
CA ILE A 86 6.14 -0.19 -8.60
C ILE A 86 6.20 -0.65 -7.15
N THR A 87 5.08 -1.12 -6.59
CA THR A 87 5.05 -1.64 -5.22
C THR A 87 5.96 -2.84 -5.05
N ASN A 88 5.94 -3.80 -5.98
CA ASN A 88 6.81 -4.98 -5.93
C ASN A 88 8.30 -4.59 -6.08
N LYS A 89 8.61 -3.59 -6.93
CA LYS A 89 9.98 -3.09 -7.12
C LYS A 89 10.61 -2.56 -5.82
N TYR A 90 9.82 -1.93 -4.95
CA TYR A 90 10.29 -1.36 -3.68
C TYR A 90 10.01 -2.25 -2.47
N LEU A 91 9.35 -3.40 -2.66
CA LEU A 91 9.16 -4.37 -1.61
C LEU A 91 10.50 -5.11 -1.38
N SER A 92 11.07 -4.90 -0.20
CA SER A 92 12.23 -5.62 0.36
C SER A 92 13.23 -6.20 -0.66
N LYS A 93 14.18 -5.36 -1.05
CA LYS A 93 15.60 -5.76 -1.06
C LYS A 93 16.14 -5.72 0.36
#